data_AF-A0A1I8IXZ0-F1
#
_entry.id   AF-A0A1I8IXZ0-F1
#
_cell.length_a   1.000
_cell.length_b   1.000
_cell.length_c   1.000
_cell.angle_alpha   90.00
_cell.angle_beta   90.00
_cell.angle_gamma   90.00
#
_symmetry.space_group_name_H-M   'P 1'
#
loop_
_entity.id
_entity.type
_entity.pdbx_description
1 polymer ?
#
loop_
_entity_poly.entity_id
_entity_poly.type
_entity_poly.pdbx_seq_one_letter_code
_entity_poly.pdbx_strand_id
1 'polypeptide(L)'
;EDPVQFRDLHHFGCYYSLEDILATGERLKCVTGDARCPAWPGWRWAAIELPLFMVSHVFVRLRQACSLRVEPPRCLTEAQKNIFSADPTVVNLRQLSPQLYLQGMHLLLLPGASRPDIAHTLCKLLRGRVCAIMDRALHSPLNEHCSIVNMLDDTEMLLFGIGRDTARKLQCWDSGRLHSITVSETVLRAPKEDGALQELTQPDPTNRASVGDSPADLQTLAHDVIRGDFSQVRRLATRQLVSSADAARRTVLMLVADAPETPVKSEKCILYLFEVGANPKAADANGDTAAHLAARRDHLRLLTLLSFDAKWLRNDNGATPLMEAARTGSWKCAKHLLHLLRQAMFNECRQHGNSKRSRLLGLEDREGRMASDLARLSGHSELASYIEREMRLVVDADGEISGLTAQEEAERLELQRLAKANDSAGLRRAATRGNCDLPYSLGVTALMLAAGNRSCGDEALWEQLVQLGDPTCANIWGISYLQWAARAGNSAAASALLSAGASANARGLCEFTPLMHAAFAPPATAAAVGRVLLDSGADWSLEDKFSKTALRLATEKRSELAELLRG
;
A
#
# COMPACT_ATOMS: atom_id res chain seq x y z
N GLU A 1 -31.45 -21.64 -33.03
CA GLU A 1 -32.59 -20.91 -32.43
C GLU A 1 -32.50 -21.17 -30.92
N ASP A 2 -31.88 -20.36 -30.08
CA ASP A 2 -31.57 -18.93 -30.09
C ASP A 2 -30.31 -18.74 -29.19
N PRO A 3 -29.26 -18.02 -29.60
CA PRO A 3 -28.08 -17.83 -28.76
C PRO A 3 -28.38 -16.76 -27.72
N VAL A 4 -28.44 -17.15 -26.45
CA VAL A 4 -28.61 -16.21 -25.33
C VAL A 4 -27.46 -15.20 -25.38
N GLN A 5 -27.84 -13.96 -25.70
CA GLN A 5 -26.96 -12.81 -25.81
C GLN A 5 -26.26 -12.56 -24.46
N PHE A 6 -24.93 -12.60 -24.46
CA PHE A 6 -24.11 -11.96 -23.43
C PHE A 6 -24.23 -10.43 -23.59
N ARG A 7 -25.38 -9.87 -23.20
CA ARG A 7 -25.59 -8.44 -23.05
C ARG A 7 -26.09 -8.21 -21.63
N ASP A 8 -25.15 -7.77 -20.80
CA ASP A 8 -25.29 -7.03 -19.53
C ASP A 8 -24.17 -7.43 -18.57
N LEU A 9 -22.94 -7.04 -18.93
CA LEU A 9 -21.80 -7.00 -18.01
C LEU A 9 -21.59 -5.55 -17.57
N HIS A 10 -22.52 -5.04 -16.78
CA HIS A 10 -22.36 -3.78 -16.05
C HIS A 10 -22.34 -4.06 -14.54
N HIS A 11 -21.20 -3.70 -13.93
CA HIS A 11 -20.96 -3.45 -12.51
C HIS A 11 -21.36 -4.53 -11.48
N PHE A 12 -20.39 -5.25 -10.91
CA PHE A 12 -20.21 -5.51 -9.46
C PHE A 12 -18.85 -6.23 -9.27
N GLY A 13 -18.12 -5.91 -8.19
CA GLY A 13 -16.73 -6.33 -7.93
C GLY A 13 -16.50 -7.80 -7.57
N CYS A 14 -16.99 -8.73 -8.38
CA CYS A 14 -16.75 -10.18 -8.25
C CYS A 14 -16.62 -10.83 -9.64
N TYR A 15 -15.53 -10.60 -10.36
CA TYR A 15 -15.16 -11.50 -11.46
C TYR A 15 -14.17 -12.52 -10.91
N TYR A 16 -14.52 -13.79 -11.02
CA TYR A 16 -13.57 -14.88 -10.97
C TYR A 16 -12.58 -14.70 -12.13
N SER A 17 -11.29 -14.72 -11.82
CA SER A 17 -10.27 -14.83 -12.86
C SER A 17 -10.51 -16.11 -13.68
N LEU A 18 -9.95 -16.19 -14.88
CA LEU A 18 -10.02 -17.43 -15.66
C LEU A 18 -9.46 -18.61 -14.85
N GLU A 19 -8.45 -18.34 -14.02
CA GLU A 19 -7.85 -19.28 -13.06
C GLU A 19 -8.84 -19.69 -11.97
N ASP A 20 -9.61 -18.76 -11.39
CA ASP A 20 -10.64 -19.10 -10.39
C ASP A 20 -11.76 -19.97 -10.99
N ILE A 21 -12.20 -19.68 -12.22
CA ILE A 21 -13.21 -20.47 -12.95
C ILE A 21 -12.70 -21.89 -13.21
N LEU A 22 -11.44 -22.02 -13.61
CA LEU A 22 -10.80 -23.31 -13.87
C LEU A 22 -10.50 -24.09 -12.57
N ALA A 23 -10.06 -23.41 -11.51
CA ALA A 23 -9.69 -23.99 -10.21
C ALA A 23 -10.89 -24.47 -9.38
N THR A 24 -12.05 -23.85 -9.57
CA THR A 24 -13.28 -24.15 -8.80
C THR A 24 -14.41 -24.69 -9.66
N GLY A 25 -14.08 -25.22 -10.84
CA GLY A 25 -15.01 -25.91 -11.74
C GLY A 25 -15.54 -27.25 -11.20
N GLU A 26 -15.00 -27.75 -10.09
CA GLU A 26 -15.51 -28.95 -9.41
C GLU A 26 -16.96 -28.73 -8.99
N ARG A 27 -17.84 -29.67 -9.40
CA ARG A 27 -19.26 -29.61 -9.09
C ARG A 27 -19.50 -30.16 -7.69
N LEU A 28 -20.05 -29.32 -6.83
CA LEU A 28 -20.42 -29.66 -5.46
C LEU A 28 -21.89 -29.99 -5.36
N LYS A 29 -22.18 -31.04 -4.60
CA LYS A 29 -23.55 -31.43 -4.28
C LYS A 29 -24.13 -30.48 -3.25
N CYS A 30 -25.19 -29.80 -3.64
CA CYS A 30 -25.98 -28.91 -2.82
C CYS A 30 -27.31 -29.61 -2.50
N VAL A 31 -27.77 -29.54 -1.24
CA VAL A 31 -28.98 -30.19 -0.71
C VAL A 31 -29.84 -29.14 0.00
N THR A 32 -31.12 -28.97 -0.34
CA THR A 32 -32.04 -28.10 0.42
C THR A 32 -32.80 -28.88 1.45
N GLY A 33 -33.01 -28.24 2.60
CA GLY A 33 -33.86 -28.78 3.65
C GLY A 33 -35.36 -28.73 3.36
N ASP A 34 -35.82 -27.98 2.33
CA ASP A 34 -37.25 -27.75 2.09
C ASP A 34 -37.67 -27.95 0.62
N ALA A 35 -38.85 -28.51 0.38
CA ALA A 35 -39.27 -29.07 -0.91
C ALA A 35 -39.75 -28.03 -1.95
N ARG A 36 -39.77 -26.73 -1.61
CA ARG A 36 -40.21 -25.65 -2.51
C ARG A 36 -39.30 -24.42 -2.37
N CYS A 37 -38.52 -24.15 -3.42
CA CYS A 37 -37.77 -22.90 -3.56
C CYS A 37 -38.66 -21.84 -4.23
N PRO A 38 -38.99 -20.71 -3.56
CA PRO A 38 -39.85 -19.67 -4.13
C PRO A 38 -39.29 -19.01 -5.39
N ALA A 39 -37.96 -18.99 -5.53
CA ALA A 39 -37.30 -18.37 -6.69
C ALA A 39 -37.56 -19.16 -7.98
N TRP A 40 -37.58 -20.50 -7.93
CA TRP A 40 -37.73 -21.38 -9.10
C TRP A 40 -38.89 -22.38 -8.89
N PRO A 41 -40.14 -21.98 -9.11
CA PRO A 41 -41.33 -22.76 -8.77
C PRO A 41 -41.52 -24.05 -9.60
N GLY A 42 -40.74 -24.27 -10.66
CA GLY A 42 -40.74 -25.50 -11.47
C GLY A 42 -39.76 -26.59 -11.01
N TRP A 43 -38.90 -26.32 -10.02
CA TRP A 43 -37.80 -27.20 -9.64
C TRP A 43 -38.08 -27.87 -8.29
N ARG A 44 -38.57 -29.12 -8.31
CA ARG A 44 -38.60 -30.01 -7.12
C ARG A 44 -37.24 -30.68 -6.98
N TRP A 45 -36.59 -30.64 -5.83
CA TRP A 45 -35.27 -31.29 -5.70
C TRP A 45 -34.98 -31.93 -4.35
N ALA A 46 -34.23 -33.03 -4.42
CA ALA A 46 -33.56 -33.72 -3.32
C ALA A 46 -32.02 -33.50 -3.34
N ALA A 47 -31.39 -33.08 -4.47
CA ALA A 47 -30.00 -32.59 -4.56
C ALA A 47 -29.71 -31.92 -5.94
N ILE A 48 -28.82 -30.93 -6.00
CA ILE A 48 -28.30 -30.31 -7.26
C ILE A 48 -26.76 -30.22 -7.23
N GLU A 49 -26.10 -30.43 -8.37
CA GLU A 49 -24.64 -30.28 -8.49
C GLU A 49 -24.28 -28.95 -9.18
N LEU A 50 -23.53 -28.09 -8.50
CA LEU A 50 -23.13 -26.78 -9.00
C LEU A 50 -21.62 -26.56 -8.85
N PRO A 51 -20.94 -25.94 -9.83
CA PRO A 51 -19.53 -25.55 -9.67
C PRO A 51 -19.32 -24.65 -8.45
N LEU A 52 -18.24 -24.85 -7.71
CA LEU A 52 -17.95 -24.13 -6.46
C LEU A 52 -17.98 -22.60 -6.62
N PHE A 53 -17.49 -22.03 -7.72
CA PHE A 53 -17.60 -20.57 -7.96
C PHE A 53 -19.03 -20.06 -8.12
N MET A 54 -19.96 -20.89 -8.62
CA MET A 54 -21.37 -20.51 -8.75
C MET A 54 -22.12 -20.63 -7.43
N VAL A 55 -21.73 -21.60 -6.59
CA VAL A 55 -22.40 -21.89 -5.31
C VAL A 55 -22.43 -20.65 -4.41
N SER A 56 -21.34 -19.88 -4.33
CA SER A 56 -21.30 -18.66 -3.51
C SER A 56 -22.32 -17.59 -3.92
N HIS A 57 -22.53 -17.36 -5.22
CA HIS A 57 -23.52 -16.41 -5.73
C HIS A 57 -24.96 -16.91 -5.58
N VAL A 58 -25.18 -18.20 -5.85
CA VAL A 58 -26.48 -18.85 -5.65
C VAL A 58 -26.87 -18.78 -4.17
N PHE A 59 -25.91 -19.00 -3.27
CA PHE A 59 -26.12 -18.90 -1.83
C PHE A 59 -26.48 -17.48 -1.39
N VAL A 60 -25.76 -16.45 -1.87
CA VAL A 60 -26.04 -15.04 -1.54
C VAL A 60 -27.43 -14.61 -2.02
N ARG A 61 -27.87 -15.05 -3.21
CA ARG A 61 -29.21 -14.75 -3.74
C ARG A 61 -30.34 -15.54 -3.07
N LEU A 62 -30.09 -16.80 -2.67
CA LEU A 62 -31.10 -17.66 -2.03
C LEU A 62 -31.18 -17.48 -0.50
N ARG A 63 -30.31 -16.63 0.08
CA ARG A 63 -30.20 -16.34 1.52
C ARG A 63 -31.52 -15.93 2.20
N GLN A 64 -32.48 -15.41 1.44
CA GLN A 64 -33.78 -14.98 1.96
C GLN A 64 -34.88 -16.05 1.89
N ALA A 65 -34.65 -17.20 1.23
CA ALA A 65 -35.74 -18.10 0.85
C ALA A 65 -35.56 -19.60 1.16
N CYS A 66 -34.33 -20.14 1.29
CA CYS A 66 -34.14 -21.59 1.53
C CYS A 66 -32.90 -21.93 2.38
N SER A 67 -33.00 -22.99 3.19
CA SER A 67 -31.87 -23.62 3.89
C SER A 67 -31.09 -24.53 2.93
N LEU A 68 -29.95 -24.04 2.43
CA LEU A 68 -29.07 -24.74 1.48
C LEU A 68 -27.85 -25.32 2.21
N ARG A 69 -27.65 -26.64 2.17
CA ARG A 69 -26.46 -27.33 2.68
C ARG A 69 -25.56 -27.72 1.51
N VAL A 70 -24.27 -27.40 1.60
CA VAL A 70 -23.27 -27.75 0.58
C VAL A 70 -22.38 -28.85 1.16
N GLU A 71 -22.24 -29.97 0.45
CA GLU A 71 -21.27 -31.00 0.81
C GLU A 71 -19.86 -30.53 0.41
N PRO A 72 -18.84 -30.70 1.27
CA PRO A 72 -17.47 -30.28 0.95
C PRO A 72 -16.92 -31.06 -0.26
N PRO A 73 -15.96 -30.50 -1.01
CA PRO A 73 -15.35 -31.19 -2.13
C PRO A 73 -14.66 -32.47 -1.68
N ARG A 74 -14.43 -33.39 -2.62
CA ARG A 74 -13.88 -34.71 -2.30
C ARG A 74 -12.54 -34.61 -1.57
N CYS A 75 -11.73 -33.61 -1.93
CA CYS A 75 -10.41 -33.26 -1.39
C CYS A 75 -10.39 -32.81 0.09
N LEU A 76 -11.56 -32.53 0.70
CA LEU A 76 -11.70 -31.97 2.05
C LEU A 76 -12.67 -32.76 2.95
N THR A 77 -12.93 -34.01 2.60
CA THR A 77 -13.76 -34.94 3.40
C THR A 77 -13.05 -35.37 4.70
N GLU A 78 -13.82 -35.78 5.72
CA GLU A 78 -13.27 -36.26 7.00
C GLU A 78 -12.23 -37.39 6.84
N ALA A 79 -12.40 -38.27 5.86
CA ALA A 79 -11.45 -39.34 5.56
C ALA A 79 -10.06 -38.81 5.12
N GLN A 80 -10.03 -37.68 4.41
CA GLN A 80 -8.80 -37.06 3.93
C GLN A 80 -8.19 -36.07 4.93
N LYS A 81 -8.97 -35.61 5.92
CA LYS A 81 -8.42 -34.85 7.06
C LYS A 81 -7.37 -35.66 7.83
N ASN A 82 -7.52 -36.99 7.90
CA ASN A 82 -6.50 -37.87 8.49
C ASN A 82 -5.17 -37.85 7.71
N ILE A 83 -5.19 -37.59 6.39
CA ILE A 83 -3.99 -37.43 5.57
C ILE A 83 -3.27 -36.12 5.93
N PHE A 84 -4.02 -35.05 6.20
CA PHE A 84 -3.46 -33.76 6.64
C PHE A 84 -2.93 -33.79 8.09
N SER A 85 -3.28 -34.82 8.86
CA SER A 85 -2.74 -35.08 10.19
C SER A 85 -1.39 -35.79 10.17
N ALA A 86 -0.98 -36.35 9.03
CA ALA A 86 0.34 -36.96 8.84
C ALA A 86 1.44 -35.90 8.72
N ASP A 87 2.72 -36.32 8.60
CA ASP A 87 3.84 -35.40 8.37
C ASP A 87 3.52 -34.51 7.16
N PRO A 88 3.37 -33.19 7.37
CA PRO A 88 2.98 -32.29 6.31
C PRO A 88 3.91 -32.35 5.12
N THR A 89 5.19 -32.70 5.26
CA THR A 89 6.19 -32.69 4.17
C THR A 89 6.10 -33.88 3.22
N VAL A 90 5.42 -34.95 3.60
CA VAL A 90 5.29 -36.20 2.83
C VAL A 90 3.98 -36.24 2.01
N VAL A 91 3.03 -35.37 2.34
CA VAL A 91 1.73 -35.31 1.66
C VAL A 91 1.90 -34.74 0.24
N ASN A 92 1.40 -35.46 -0.75
CA ASN A 92 1.31 -34.98 -2.13
C ASN A 92 -0.01 -34.22 -2.34
N LEU A 93 0.03 -32.89 -2.22
CA LEU A 93 -1.15 -32.05 -2.38
C LEU A 93 -1.64 -32.02 -3.83
N ARG A 94 -0.71 -32.09 -4.80
CA ARG A 94 -1.04 -32.10 -6.22
C ARG A 94 -1.86 -33.32 -6.65
N GLN A 95 -1.66 -34.47 -6.00
CA GLN A 95 -2.50 -35.68 -6.19
C GLN A 95 -3.90 -35.54 -5.56
N LEU A 96 -4.05 -34.72 -4.53
CA LEU A 96 -5.35 -34.47 -3.88
C LEU A 96 -6.15 -33.41 -4.64
N SER A 97 -5.52 -32.25 -4.88
CA SER A 97 -6.02 -31.17 -5.71
C SER A 97 -4.89 -30.18 -5.96
N PRO A 98 -4.55 -29.86 -7.23
CA PRO A 98 -3.55 -28.84 -7.54
C PRO A 98 -3.92 -27.44 -7.01
N GLN A 99 -5.20 -27.19 -6.67
CA GLN A 99 -5.69 -25.90 -6.16
C GLN A 99 -6.36 -26.01 -4.78
N LEU A 100 -5.86 -26.90 -3.92
CA LEU A 100 -6.45 -27.21 -2.61
C LEU A 100 -6.70 -25.97 -1.73
N TYR A 101 -5.72 -25.07 -1.58
CA TYR A 101 -5.87 -23.88 -0.73
C TYR A 101 -6.89 -22.89 -1.30
N LEU A 102 -6.89 -22.69 -2.62
CA LEU A 102 -7.85 -21.80 -3.29
C LEU A 102 -9.29 -22.32 -3.14
N GLN A 103 -9.50 -23.62 -3.35
CA GLN A 103 -10.79 -24.28 -3.10
C GLN A 103 -11.24 -24.11 -1.64
N GLY A 104 -10.32 -24.30 -0.70
CA GLY A 104 -10.55 -24.05 0.72
C GLY A 104 -10.99 -22.62 1.04
N MET A 105 -10.35 -21.62 0.43
CA MET A 105 -10.71 -20.21 0.60
C MET A 105 -12.13 -19.92 0.10
N HIS A 106 -12.53 -20.46 -1.04
CA HIS A 106 -13.89 -20.27 -1.57
C HIS A 106 -14.96 -20.93 -0.68
N LEU A 107 -14.66 -22.07 -0.05
CA LEU A 107 -15.58 -22.71 0.90
C LEU A 107 -15.78 -21.89 2.18
N LEU A 108 -14.75 -21.18 2.66
CA LEU A 108 -14.86 -20.31 3.84
C LEU A 108 -15.84 -19.14 3.64
N LEU A 109 -16.08 -18.75 2.39
CA LEU A 109 -17.06 -17.72 2.04
C LEU A 109 -18.52 -18.21 2.18
N LEU A 110 -18.77 -19.54 2.26
CA LEU A 110 -20.11 -20.12 2.35
C LEU A 110 -20.62 -20.19 3.81
N PRO A 111 -21.87 -19.78 4.13
CA PRO A 111 -22.47 -19.89 5.48
C PRO A 111 -22.96 -21.29 5.85
N GLY A 112 -22.67 -21.75 7.08
CA GLY A 112 -23.10 -23.06 7.61
C GLY A 112 -21.92 -23.93 8.08
N ALA A 113 -22.19 -24.89 8.95
CA ALA A 113 -21.20 -25.60 9.78
C ALA A 113 -19.97 -26.18 9.04
N SER A 114 -18.82 -26.16 9.72
CA SER A 114 -17.47 -26.65 9.33
C SER A 114 -16.42 -25.60 8.89
N ARG A 115 -16.69 -24.30 9.04
CA ARG A 115 -15.70 -23.21 8.75
C ARG A 115 -14.41 -23.27 9.61
N PRO A 116 -14.49 -23.42 10.95
CA PRO A 116 -13.29 -23.34 11.78
C PRO A 116 -12.35 -24.51 11.51
N ASP A 117 -12.89 -25.71 11.33
CA ASP A 117 -12.10 -26.93 11.17
C ASP A 117 -11.35 -26.94 9.84
N ILE A 118 -12.00 -26.59 8.72
CA ILE A 118 -11.34 -26.54 7.40
C ILE A 118 -10.27 -25.44 7.38
N ALA A 119 -10.58 -24.24 7.88
CA ALA A 119 -9.60 -23.16 7.99
C ALA A 119 -8.41 -23.58 8.87
N HIS A 120 -8.69 -24.18 10.03
CA HIS A 120 -7.67 -24.62 10.97
C HIS A 120 -6.77 -25.71 10.35
N THR A 121 -7.36 -26.72 9.70
CA THR A 121 -6.62 -27.79 9.03
C THR A 121 -5.73 -27.27 7.90
N LEU A 122 -6.26 -26.42 7.01
CA LEU A 122 -5.48 -25.85 5.91
C LEU A 122 -4.37 -24.92 6.41
N CYS A 123 -4.66 -24.08 7.40
CA CYS A 123 -3.65 -23.22 8.03
C CYS A 123 -2.56 -24.04 8.72
N LYS A 124 -2.91 -25.10 9.45
CA LYS A 124 -1.96 -26.00 10.11
C LYS A 124 -1.07 -26.71 9.08
N LEU A 125 -1.65 -27.20 8.00
CA LEU A 125 -0.94 -27.86 6.90
C LEU A 125 0.06 -26.91 6.24
N LEU A 126 -0.38 -25.70 5.84
CA LEU A 126 0.49 -24.70 5.24
C LEU A 126 1.60 -24.27 6.20
N ARG A 127 1.28 -23.96 7.46
CA ARG A 127 2.26 -23.55 8.48
C ARG A 127 3.34 -24.63 8.68
N GLY A 128 2.95 -25.90 8.69
CA GLY A 128 3.90 -27.02 8.79
C GLY A 128 4.80 -27.19 7.57
N ARG A 129 4.35 -26.78 6.38
CA ARG A 129 5.07 -26.95 5.11
C ARG A 129 5.90 -25.74 4.69
N VAL A 130 5.54 -24.52 5.10
CA VAL A 130 6.21 -23.26 4.70
C VAL A 130 7.72 -23.33 4.89
N CYS A 131 8.20 -23.68 6.09
CA CYS A 131 9.64 -23.72 6.36
C CYS A 131 10.35 -24.79 5.51
N ALA A 132 9.75 -25.97 5.37
CA ALA A 132 10.34 -27.06 4.59
C ALA A 132 10.37 -26.78 3.09
N ILE A 133 9.36 -26.09 2.56
CA ILE A 133 9.31 -25.64 1.16
C ILE A 133 10.36 -24.57 0.92
N MET A 134 10.44 -23.58 1.80
CA MET A 134 11.41 -22.48 1.67
C MET A 134 12.85 -22.97 1.82
N ASP A 135 13.12 -23.83 2.80
CA ASP A 135 14.44 -24.43 3.01
C ASP A 135 14.89 -25.22 1.77
N ARG A 136 14.00 -26.04 1.20
CA ARG A 136 14.29 -26.76 -0.04
C ARG A 136 14.42 -25.83 -1.25
N ALA A 137 13.64 -24.75 -1.34
CA ALA A 137 13.74 -23.77 -2.42
C ALA A 137 15.08 -23.03 -2.41
N LEU A 138 15.60 -22.74 -1.21
CA LEU A 138 16.88 -22.05 -1.02
C LEU A 138 18.09 -22.95 -1.36
N HIS A 139 18.00 -24.25 -1.06
CA HIS A 139 19.09 -25.21 -1.25
C HIS A 139 19.01 -26.00 -2.56
N SER A 140 17.93 -25.85 -3.34
CA SER A 140 17.78 -26.52 -4.64
C SER A 140 18.73 -25.92 -5.69
N PRO A 141 19.45 -26.73 -6.48
CA PRO A 141 20.24 -26.23 -7.60
C PRO A 141 19.34 -25.48 -8.59
N LEU A 142 19.74 -24.28 -9.01
CA LEU A 142 18.94 -23.43 -9.91
C LEU A 142 18.67 -24.07 -11.29
N ASN A 143 19.48 -25.05 -11.69
CA ASN A 143 19.45 -25.69 -13.00
C ASN A 143 18.75 -27.06 -13.02
N GLU A 144 18.24 -27.55 -11.89
CA GLU A 144 17.64 -28.88 -11.79
C GLU A 144 16.14 -28.84 -11.47
N HIS A 145 15.40 -29.81 -11.99
CA HIS A 145 14.01 -30.03 -11.64
C HIS A 145 13.92 -30.64 -10.24
N CYS A 146 13.52 -29.83 -9.26
CA CYS A 146 13.33 -30.29 -7.90
C CYS A 146 12.10 -31.22 -7.81
N SER A 147 12.28 -32.46 -7.38
CA SER A 147 11.22 -33.48 -7.32
C SER A 147 10.03 -33.09 -6.43
N ILE A 148 10.24 -32.19 -5.46
CA ILE A 148 9.20 -31.70 -4.56
C ILE A 148 8.11 -30.90 -5.30
N VAL A 149 8.44 -30.23 -6.40
CA VAL A 149 7.50 -29.43 -7.23
C VAL A 149 6.29 -30.27 -7.66
N ASN A 150 6.50 -31.58 -7.89
CA ASN A 150 5.44 -32.50 -8.29
C ASN A 150 4.47 -32.85 -7.16
N MET A 151 4.75 -32.43 -5.93
CA MET A 151 3.94 -32.67 -4.73
C MET A 151 3.26 -31.40 -4.20
N LEU A 152 3.63 -30.22 -4.71
CA LEU A 152 3.12 -28.93 -4.27
C LEU A 152 1.83 -28.56 -5.01
N ASP A 153 0.88 -28.00 -4.28
CA ASP A 153 -0.25 -27.29 -4.90
C ASP A 153 0.24 -25.95 -5.50
N ASP A 154 -0.61 -25.27 -6.24
CA ASP A 154 -0.24 -24.03 -6.94
C ASP A 154 0.14 -22.89 -5.97
N THR A 155 -0.45 -22.84 -4.77
CA THR A 155 -0.09 -21.84 -3.73
C THR A 155 1.31 -22.11 -3.18
N GLU A 156 1.63 -23.37 -2.90
CA GLU A 156 2.97 -23.77 -2.47
C GLU A 156 4.01 -23.65 -3.57
N MET A 157 3.61 -23.83 -4.83
CA MET A 157 4.46 -23.58 -5.99
C MET A 157 4.87 -22.11 -6.10
N LEU A 158 3.93 -21.19 -5.84
CA LEU A 158 4.23 -19.77 -5.76
C LEU A 158 5.23 -19.48 -4.63
N LEU A 159 5.02 -20.06 -3.45
CA LEU A 159 5.94 -19.92 -2.31
C LEU A 159 7.35 -20.47 -2.64
N PHE A 160 7.42 -21.63 -3.28
CA PHE A 160 8.69 -22.23 -3.73
C PHE A 160 9.40 -21.34 -4.76
N GLY A 161 8.65 -20.72 -5.69
CA GLY A 161 9.17 -19.73 -6.63
C GLY A 161 9.80 -18.52 -5.93
N ILE A 162 9.12 -17.96 -4.93
CA ILE A 162 9.63 -16.85 -4.10
C ILE A 162 10.94 -17.24 -3.41
N GLY A 163 11.02 -18.44 -2.85
CA GLY A 163 12.24 -18.97 -2.24
C GLY A 163 13.40 -19.07 -3.23
N ARG A 164 13.15 -19.58 -4.44
CA ARG A 164 14.16 -19.67 -5.52
C ARG A 164 14.64 -18.30 -6.00
N ASP A 165 13.75 -17.35 -6.15
CA ASP A 165 14.12 -15.98 -6.51
C ASP A 165 14.95 -15.32 -5.41
N THR A 166 14.64 -15.61 -4.15
CA THR A 166 15.44 -15.16 -3.00
C THR A 166 16.85 -15.77 -3.03
N ALA A 167 16.97 -17.08 -3.28
CA ALA A 167 18.26 -17.76 -3.44
C ALA A 167 19.10 -17.17 -4.58
N ARG A 168 18.46 -16.90 -5.73
CA ARG A 168 19.09 -16.26 -6.88
C ARG A 168 19.59 -14.86 -6.55
N LYS A 169 18.78 -14.04 -5.87
CA LYS A 169 19.19 -12.70 -5.41
C LYS A 169 20.38 -12.75 -4.45
N LEU A 170 20.38 -13.71 -3.52
CA LEU A 170 21.50 -13.95 -2.59
C LEU A 170 22.78 -14.33 -3.34
N GLN A 171 22.73 -15.28 -4.28
CA GLN A 171 23.88 -15.65 -5.10
C GLN A 171 24.39 -14.49 -5.96
N CYS A 172 23.49 -13.69 -6.53
CA CYS A 172 23.87 -12.49 -7.27
C CYS A 172 24.57 -11.46 -6.37
N TRP A 173 24.12 -11.30 -5.12
CA TRP A 173 24.78 -10.43 -4.13
C TRP A 173 26.16 -10.97 -3.72
N ASP A 174 26.27 -12.26 -3.38
CA ASP A 174 27.55 -12.90 -3.03
C ASP A 174 28.58 -12.79 -4.17
N SER A 175 28.13 -12.84 -5.42
CA SER A 175 28.97 -12.67 -6.61
C SER A 175 29.20 -11.20 -7.01
N GLY A 176 28.78 -10.23 -6.20
CA GLY A 176 28.96 -8.80 -6.45
C GLY A 176 28.13 -8.23 -7.61
N ARG A 177 27.21 -9.02 -8.19
CA ARG A 177 26.31 -8.64 -9.29
C ARG A 177 25.02 -7.96 -8.81
N LEU A 178 24.73 -8.03 -7.52
CA LEU A 178 23.68 -7.27 -6.85
C LEU A 178 24.29 -6.47 -5.69
N HIS A 179 23.98 -5.17 -5.57
CA HIS A 179 24.59 -4.28 -4.58
C HIS A 179 23.88 -4.26 -3.22
N SER A 180 22.66 -4.82 -3.12
CA SER A 180 21.89 -4.92 -1.88
C SER A 180 20.87 -6.06 -1.97
N ILE A 181 20.75 -6.89 -0.93
CA ILE A 181 19.62 -7.80 -0.78
C ILE A 181 18.55 -7.04 -0.03
N THR A 182 17.55 -6.53 -0.75
CA THR A 182 16.38 -5.95 -0.11
C THR A 182 15.64 -7.08 0.59
N VAL A 183 15.63 -7.08 1.92
CA VAL A 183 14.73 -7.92 2.70
C VAL A 183 13.32 -7.62 2.21
N SER A 184 12.57 -8.66 1.81
CA SER A 184 11.18 -8.51 1.39
C SER A 184 10.46 -7.64 2.42
N GLU A 185 9.80 -6.56 1.98
CA GLU A 185 9.07 -5.69 2.92
C GLU A 185 8.10 -6.52 3.77
N THR A 186 7.61 -7.65 3.28
CA THR A 186 6.78 -8.62 4.01
C THR A 186 7.46 -9.19 5.28
N VAL A 187 8.78 -9.38 5.27
CA VAL A 187 9.57 -9.82 6.43
C VAL A 187 9.86 -8.66 7.38
N LEU A 188 10.05 -7.45 6.84
CA LEU A 188 10.06 -6.21 7.64
C LEU A 188 8.68 -5.88 8.24
N ARG A 189 7.60 -6.38 7.61
CA ARG A 189 6.18 -6.21 7.98
C ARG A 189 5.60 -7.40 8.78
N ALA A 190 6.40 -8.40 9.15
CA ALA A 190 5.91 -9.46 10.03
C ALA A 190 5.51 -8.83 11.38
N PRO A 191 4.33 -9.15 11.94
CA PRO A 191 3.91 -8.58 13.22
C PRO A 191 4.90 -9.04 14.29
N LYS A 192 5.75 -8.12 14.73
CA LYS A 192 6.58 -8.30 15.91
C LYS A 192 5.77 -7.80 17.09
N GLU A 193 5.62 -8.65 18.10
CA GLU A 193 4.85 -8.39 19.33
C GLU A 193 5.28 -7.10 20.05
N ASP A 194 4.44 -6.66 21.00
CA ASP A 194 4.38 -5.34 21.68
C ASP A 194 5.70 -4.66 22.10
N GLY A 195 6.80 -5.41 22.24
CA GLY A 195 8.15 -4.87 22.49
C GLY A 195 8.76 -4.11 21.30
N ALA A 196 8.45 -4.50 20.05
CA ALA A 196 9.06 -3.90 18.86
C ALA A 196 8.58 -2.47 18.56
N LEU A 197 7.35 -2.10 18.94
CA LEU A 197 6.84 -0.72 18.79
C LEU A 197 7.57 0.28 19.71
N GLN A 198 8.03 -0.19 20.86
CA GLN A 198 8.82 0.61 21.80
C GLN A 198 10.24 0.81 21.26
N GLU A 199 10.83 -0.20 20.62
CA GLU A 199 12.07 -0.07 19.86
C GLU A 199 11.93 0.83 18.62
N LEU A 200 10.81 0.73 17.88
CA LEU A 200 10.56 1.51 16.65
C LEU A 200 10.44 3.02 16.88
N THR A 201 10.07 3.44 18.09
CA THR A 201 9.86 4.85 18.44
C THR A 201 10.98 5.43 19.27
N GLN A 202 11.94 4.62 19.72
CA GLN A 202 13.11 5.10 20.46
C GLN A 202 14.28 5.33 19.50
N PRO A 203 15.05 6.43 19.67
CA PRO A 203 16.25 6.64 18.89
C PRO A 203 17.28 5.59 19.27
N ASP A 204 17.83 4.89 18.27
CA ASP A 204 18.98 4.00 18.48
C ASP A 204 20.17 4.86 18.98
N PRO A 205 20.75 4.56 20.15
CA PRO A 205 21.84 5.35 20.73
C PRO A 205 23.09 5.40 19.85
N THR A 206 23.22 4.47 18.89
CA THR A 206 24.33 4.41 17.92
C THR A 206 24.05 5.18 16.63
N ASN A 207 22.84 5.74 16.45
CA ASN A 207 22.40 6.35 15.19
C ASN A 207 22.87 7.80 14.99
N ARG A 208 23.70 8.33 15.89
CA ARG A 208 24.25 9.69 15.77
C ARG A 208 25.36 9.69 14.74
N ALA A 209 25.21 10.52 13.71
CA ALA A 209 26.17 10.55 12.60
C ALA A 209 27.54 11.07 13.07
N SER A 210 28.62 10.49 12.56
CA SER A 210 29.99 10.90 12.87
C SER A 210 30.33 12.20 12.15
N VAL A 211 30.86 13.18 12.88
CA VAL A 211 31.34 14.44 12.31
C VAL A 211 32.44 14.14 11.30
N GLY A 212 32.26 14.59 10.06
CA GLY A 212 33.22 14.36 8.98
C GLY A 212 34.28 15.46 8.88
N ASP A 213 35.39 15.14 8.22
CA ASP A 213 36.55 16.04 8.08
C ASP A 213 36.32 17.21 7.09
N SER A 214 35.27 17.16 6.25
CA SER A 214 35.04 18.12 5.16
C SER A 214 33.59 18.66 5.15
N PRO A 215 33.23 19.59 6.06
CA PRO A 215 31.89 20.14 6.14
C PRO A 215 31.49 20.99 4.93
N ALA A 216 32.46 21.58 4.21
CA ALA A 216 32.18 22.38 3.01
C ALA A 216 31.64 21.53 1.84
N ASP A 217 32.17 20.33 1.64
CA ASP A 217 31.70 19.40 0.61
C ASP A 217 30.30 18.88 0.93
N LEU A 218 30.01 18.65 2.21
CA LEU A 218 28.68 18.24 2.68
C LEU A 218 27.63 19.32 2.40
N GLN A 219 27.96 20.59 2.67
CA GLN A 219 27.08 21.73 2.36
C GLN A 219 26.89 21.90 0.85
N THR A 220 27.96 21.73 0.06
CA THR A 220 27.89 21.78 -1.40
C THR A 220 26.98 20.69 -1.96
N LEU A 221 27.13 19.45 -1.47
CA LEU A 221 26.28 18.33 -1.84
C LEU A 221 24.81 18.60 -1.48
N ALA A 222 24.53 19.10 -0.26
CA ALA A 222 23.17 19.44 0.15
C ALA A 222 22.56 20.52 -0.76
N HIS A 223 23.34 21.54 -1.13
CA HIS A 223 22.90 22.60 -2.02
C HIS A 223 22.56 22.11 -3.44
N ASP A 224 23.36 21.20 -3.98
CA ASP A 224 23.11 20.59 -5.29
C ASP A 224 21.84 19.72 -5.27
N VAL A 225 21.58 19.02 -4.15
CA VAL A 225 20.33 18.27 -3.94
C VAL A 225 19.13 19.21 -3.85
N ILE A 226 19.25 20.33 -3.12
CA ILE A 226 18.19 21.34 -2.99
C ILE A 226 17.84 21.96 -4.34
N ARG A 227 18.82 22.12 -5.25
CA ARG A 227 18.58 22.58 -6.63
C ARG A 227 18.06 21.49 -7.56
N GLY A 228 18.23 20.22 -7.20
CA GLY A 228 17.89 19.07 -8.04
C GLY A 228 18.90 18.82 -9.15
N ASP A 229 20.18 19.22 -8.98
CA ASP A 229 21.23 18.98 -9.96
C ASP A 229 21.80 17.56 -9.81
N PHE A 230 21.11 16.61 -10.42
CA PHE A 230 21.47 15.19 -10.36
C PHE A 230 22.89 14.91 -10.87
N SER A 231 23.38 15.68 -11.84
CA SER A 231 24.72 15.47 -12.41
C SER A 231 25.81 15.80 -11.39
N GLN A 232 25.65 16.89 -10.66
CA GLN A 232 26.55 17.27 -9.57
C GLN A 232 26.48 16.29 -8.41
N VAL A 233 25.27 15.97 -7.97
CA VAL A 233 25.04 15.03 -6.86
C VAL A 233 25.69 13.70 -7.15
N ARG A 234 25.55 13.16 -8.37
CA ARG A 234 26.17 11.89 -8.76
C ARG A 234 27.70 11.93 -8.71
N ARG A 235 28.33 13.08 -8.97
CA ARG A 235 29.79 13.25 -8.93
C ARG A 235 30.34 13.35 -7.50
N LEU A 236 29.62 14.05 -6.62
CA LEU A 236 30.08 14.36 -5.26
C LEU A 236 29.63 13.32 -4.22
N ALA A 237 28.50 12.64 -4.43
CA ALA A 237 27.94 11.70 -3.45
C ALA A 237 28.78 10.43 -3.35
N THR A 238 29.74 10.43 -2.43
CA THR A 238 30.47 9.24 -1.99
C THR A 238 29.83 8.66 -0.72
N ARG A 239 29.98 7.35 -0.50
CA ARG A 239 29.43 6.69 0.70
C ARG A 239 29.90 7.35 2.00
N GLN A 240 31.17 7.74 2.06
CA GLN A 240 31.76 8.44 3.21
C GLN A 240 31.09 9.80 3.43
N LEU A 241 30.99 10.62 2.38
CA LEU A 241 30.40 11.96 2.48
C LEU A 241 28.92 11.91 2.85
N VAL A 242 28.16 10.99 2.24
CA VAL A 242 26.73 10.81 2.52
C VAL A 242 26.45 10.36 3.96
N SER A 243 27.37 9.58 4.55
CA SER A 243 27.29 9.17 5.96
C SER A 243 27.88 10.18 6.95
N SER A 244 28.58 11.20 6.45
CA SER A 244 29.23 12.21 7.29
C SER A 244 28.23 13.24 7.83
N ALA A 245 28.67 13.95 8.87
CA ALA A 245 27.87 14.96 9.53
C ALA A 245 28.63 16.28 9.71
N ASP A 246 27.89 17.39 9.79
CA ASP A 246 28.44 18.70 10.14
C ASP A 246 28.75 18.81 11.66
N ALA A 247 29.17 20.00 12.12
CA ALA A 247 29.48 20.25 13.53
C ALA A 247 28.27 20.05 14.47
N ALA A 248 27.03 20.21 13.95
CA ALA A 248 25.79 19.94 14.68
C ALA A 248 25.33 18.48 14.54
N ARG A 249 26.18 17.61 13.97
CA ARG A 249 25.89 16.22 13.61
C ARG A 249 24.76 16.07 12.59
N ARG A 250 24.53 17.08 11.75
CA ARG A 250 23.52 17.01 10.69
C ARG A 250 24.08 16.31 9.46
N THR A 251 23.35 15.32 8.97
CA THR A 251 23.64 14.64 7.70
C THR A 251 23.16 15.44 6.50
N VAL A 252 23.55 15.05 5.28
CA VAL A 252 23.05 15.67 4.04
C VAL A 252 21.51 15.70 3.98
N LEU A 253 20.83 14.64 4.44
CA LEU A 253 19.38 14.57 4.43
C LEU A 253 18.75 15.60 5.38
N MET A 254 19.36 15.86 6.53
CA MET A 254 18.91 16.86 7.50
C MET A 254 19.12 18.28 6.98
N LEU A 255 20.23 18.54 6.30
CA LEU A 255 20.48 19.84 5.66
C LEU A 255 19.46 20.12 4.55
N VAL A 256 19.12 19.10 3.76
CA VAL A 256 18.05 19.19 2.75
C VAL A 256 16.68 19.37 3.40
N ALA A 257 16.42 18.72 4.55
CA ALA A 257 15.18 18.83 5.31
C ALA A 257 14.95 20.23 5.91
N ASP A 258 16.03 20.93 6.27
CA ASP A 258 15.97 22.27 6.85
C ASP A 258 15.71 23.38 5.79
N ALA A 259 15.80 23.03 4.49
CA ALA A 259 15.43 23.91 3.40
C ALA A 259 13.90 24.09 3.33
N PRO A 260 13.39 25.28 2.95
CA PRO A 260 11.95 25.57 2.96
C PRO A 260 11.17 24.70 1.96
N GLU A 261 11.63 24.60 0.72
CA GLU A 261 11.03 23.72 -0.30
C GLU A 261 12.12 23.19 -1.23
N THR A 262 11.87 22.02 -1.81
CA THR A 262 12.70 21.47 -2.90
C THR A 262 11.88 21.28 -4.17
N PRO A 263 12.47 21.48 -5.35
CA PRO A 263 11.82 21.22 -6.62
C PRO A 263 11.53 19.72 -6.81
N VAL A 264 10.60 19.40 -7.72
CA VAL A 264 10.21 18.02 -8.06
C VAL A 264 11.44 17.15 -8.40
N LYS A 265 12.39 17.71 -9.14
CA LYS A 265 13.62 17.03 -9.59
C LYS A 265 14.55 16.58 -8.44
N SER A 266 14.41 17.17 -7.24
CA SER A 266 15.19 16.75 -6.07
C SER A 266 14.83 15.35 -5.59
N GLU A 267 13.63 14.82 -5.90
CA GLU A 267 13.24 13.45 -5.55
C GLU A 267 14.28 12.44 -6.07
N LYS A 268 14.69 12.56 -7.33
CA LYS A 268 15.71 11.70 -7.93
C LYS A 268 17.07 11.79 -7.21
N CYS A 269 17.45 12.98 -6.77
CA CYS A 269 18.69 13.19 -6.03
C CYS A 269 18.62 12.51 -4.65
N ILE A 270 17.50 12.68 -3.93
CA ILE A 270 17.28 12.09 -2.61
C ILE A 270 17.24 10.55 -2.70
N LEU A 271 16.55 9.99 -3.69
CA LEU A 271 16.51 8.55 -3.92
C LEU A 271 17.91 7.99 -4.18
N TYR A 272 18.72 8.68 -4.99
CA TYR A 272 20.12 8.30 -5.22
C TYR A 272 20.98 8.38 -3.96
N LEU A 273 20.75 9.36 -3.07
CA LEU A 273 21.43 9.39 -1.77
C LEU A 273 21.11 8.13 -0.95
N PHE A 274 19.86 7.64 -0.95
CA PHE A 274 19.52 6.38 -0.29
C PHE A 274 20.24 5.19 -0.93
N GLU A 275 20.35 5.14 -2.26
CA GLU A 275 21.11 4.11 -2.97
C GLU A 275 22.61 4.10 -2.60
N VAL A 276 23.21 5.28 -2.44
CA VAL A 276 24.61 5.44 -2.00
C VAL A 276 24.80 5.04 -0.53
N GLY A 277 23.74 5.01 0.27
CA GLY A 277 23.73 4.56 1.65
C GLY A 277 23.42 5.64 2.69
N ALA A 278 22.70 6.71 2.31
CA ALA A 278 22.20 7.69 3.27
C ALA A 278 21.26 7.02 4.27
N ASN A 279 21.56 7.17 5.57
CA ASN A 279 20.73 6.62 6.63
C ASN A 279 19.60 7.61 6.99
N PRO A 280 18.32 7.28 6.69
CA PRO A 280 17.19 8.16 7.01
C PRO A 280 16.87 8.24 8.51
N LYS A 281 17.38 7.30 9.30
CA LYS A 281 17.15 7.22 10.76
C LYS A 281 18.24 7.92 11.56
N ALA A 282 19.32 8.39 10.92
CA ALA A 282 20.38 9.11 11.60
C ALA A 282 19.82 10.32 12.35
N ALA A 283 20.44 10.66 13.48
CA ALA A 283 20.00 11.75 14.36
C ALA A 283 21.10 12.80 14.56
N ASP A 284 20.71 14.06 14.67
CA ASP A 284 21.60 15.19 14.95
C ASP A 284 21.97 15.28 16.45
N ALA A 285 22.59 16.39 16.86
CA ALA A 285 22.98 16.61 18.25
C ALA A 285 21.80 16.65 19.25
N ASN A 286 20.59 17.00 18.79
CA ASN A 286 19.35 17.07 19.58
C ASN A 286 18.50 15.80 19.46
N GLY A 287 19.00 14.78 18.75
CA GLY A 287 18.22 13.60 18.42
C GLY A 287 17.22 13.82 17.27
N ASP A 288 17.21 14.98 16.62
CA ASP A 288 16.32 15.24 15.49
C ASP A 288 16.79 14.45 14.27
N THR A 289 15.86 13.70 13.67
CA THR A 289 16.08 13.01 12.38
C THR A 289 15.69 13.93 11.22
N ALA A 290 16.01 13.52 9.98
CA ALA A 290 15.54 14.23 8.79
C ALA A 290 14.01 14.38 8.75
N ALA A 291 13.26 13.44 9.35
CA ALA A 291 11.79 13.53 9.45
C ALA A 291 11.33 14.67 10.38
N HIS A 292 12.03 14.89 11.51
CA HIS A 292 11.71 15.99 12.44
C HIS A 292 11.91 17.35 11.78
N LEU A 293 13.04 17.52 11.10
CA LEU A 293 13.37 18.76 10.41
C LEU A 293 12.42 19.02 9.23
N ALA A 294 12.09 17.99 8.45
CA ALA A 294 11.12 18.09 7.36
C ALA A 294 9.73 18.47 7.90
N ALA A 295 9.30 17.86 9.01
CA ALA A 295 8.05 18.19 9.65
C ALA A 295 8.03 19.61 10.22
N ARG A 296 9.14 20.10 10.77
CA ARG A 296 9.32 21.47 11.29
C ARG A 296 9.27 22.54 10.20
N ARG A 297 9.72 22.21 8.99
CA ARG A 297 9.78 23.12 7.82
C ARG A 297 8.61 22.95 6.85
N ASP A 298 7.64 22.09 7.16
CA ASP A 298 6.56 21.66 6.26
C ASP A 298 7.05 21.09 4.90
N HIS A 299 8.23 20.46 4.92
CA HIS A 299 8.87 19.87 3.75
C HIS A 299 8.30 18.49 3.43
N LEU A 300 7.10 18.47 2.84
CA LEU A 300 6.36 17.24 2.54
C LEU A 300 7.14 16.30 1.60
N ARG A 301 7.80 16.85 0.57
CA ARG A 301 8.47 16.05 -0.45
C ARG A 301 9.56 15.16 0.14
N LEU A 302 10.45 15.67 1.00
CA LEU A 302 11.43 14.81 1.67
C LEU A 302 10.74 13.84 2.62
N LEU A 303 9.76 14.31 3.41
CA LEU A 303 9.07 13.48 4.39
C LEU A 303 8.44 12.24 3.73
N THR A 304 7.80 12.39 2.56
CA THR A 304 7.18 11.27 1.84
C THR A 304 8.18 10.18 1.46
N LEU A 305 9.42 10.55 1.11
CA LEU A 305 10.47 9.63 0.67
C LEU A 305 11.15 8.88 1.83
N LEU A 306 11.04 9.37 3.07
CA LEU A 306 11.59 8.69 4.24
C LEU A 306 10.84 7.39 4.54
N SER A 307 11.49 6.42 5.19
CA SER A 307 10.82 5.19 5.62
C SER A 307 9.75 5.45 6.69
N PHE A 308 8.78 4.55 6.82
CA PHE A 308 7.71 4.66 7.82
C PHE A 308 8.29 4.80 9.24
N ASP A 309 9.24 3.96 9.62
CA ASP A 309 9.86 3.99 10.95
C ASP A 309 10.50 5.37 11.24
N ALA A 310 11.20 5.95 10.26
CA ALA A 310 11.87 7.24 10.44
C ALA A 310 10.89 8.38 10.77
N LYS A 311 9.62 8.25 10.37
CA LYS A 311 8.55 9.23 10.61
C LYS A 311 7.98 9.18 12.03
N TRP A 312 8.31 8.16 12.83
CA TRP A 312 7.77 7.96 14.19
C TRP A 312 8.85 7.82 15.26
N LEU A 313 10.13 8.02 14.90
CA LEU A 313 11.21 8.12 15.88
C LEU A 313 11.01 9.34 16.77
N ARG A 314 11.40 9.23 18.03
CA ARG A 314 11.40 10.34 18.98
C ARG A 314 12.80 10.97 19.06
N ASN A 315 12.87 12.29 19.13
CA ASN A 315 14.11 13.01 19.41
C ASN A 315 14.47 12.96 20.91
N ASP A 316 15.54 13.66 21.31
CA ASP A 316 15.99 13.66 22.70
C ASP A 316 14.93 14.24 23.66
N ASN A 317 13.99 15.09 23.20
CA ASN A 317 12.88 15.60 24.00
C ASN A 317 11.67 14.64 24.04
N GLY A 318 11.78 13.45 23.45
CA GLY A 318 10.67 12.51 23.31
C GLY A 318 9.66 12.92 22.24
N ALA A 319 9.91 14.00 21.50
CA ALA A 319 9.00 14.53 20.50
C ALA A 319 9.08 13.74 19.21
N THR A 320 7.94 13.52 18.55
CA THR A 320 7.84 12.88 17.23
C THR A 320 7.82 13.92 16.10
N PRO A 321 8.05 13.54 14.83
CA PRO A 321 7.85 14.45 13.70
C PRO A 321 6.45 15.09 13.65
N LEU A 322 5.40 14.36 14.06
CA LEU A 322 4.04 14.93 14.13
C LEU A 322 3.94 16.06 15.17
N MET A 323 4.63 15.93 16.31
CA MET A 323 4.70 16.97 17.34
C MET A 323 5.46 18.21 16.86
N GLU A 324 6.54 18.03 16.10
CA GLU A 324 7.28 19.15 15.49
C GLU A 324 6.44 19.87 14.42
N ALA A 325 5.67 19.13 13.61
CA ALA A 325 4.71 19.72 12.68
C ALA A 325 3.60 20.48 13.42
N ALA A 326 3.08 19.92 14.50
CA ALA A 326 2.06 20.55 15.34
C ALA A 326 2.54 21.86 15.97
N ARG A 327 3.78 21.87 16.50
CA ARG A 327 4.42 23.04 17.12
C ARG A 327 4.65 24.20 16.13
N THR A 328 4.85 23.88 14.85
CA THR A 328 5.15 24.88 13.80
C THR A 328 3.97 25.22 12.90
N GLY A 329 2.84 24.50 13.03
CA GLY A 329 1.68 24.69 12.16
C GLY A 329 1.89 24.13 10.75
N SER A 330 2.76 23.13 10.60
CA SER A 330 3.14 22.53 9.32
C SER A 330 2.06 21.54 8.84
N TRP A 331 1.07 22.07 8.12
CA TRP A 331 -0.13 21.34 7.73
C TRP A 331 0.13 20.19 6.77
N LYS A 332 1.00 20.35 5.77
CA LYS A 332 1.23 19.31 4.74
C LYS A 332 1.84 18.07 5.40
N CYS A 333 2.87 18.27 6.22
CA CYS A 333 3.53 17.20 6.95
C CYS A 333 2.61 16.56 8.00
N ALA A 334 1.85 17.36 8.77
CA ALA A 334 0.93 16.85 9.77
C ALA A 334 -0.15 15.96 9.14
N LYS A 335 -0.77 16.40 8.04
CA LYS A 335 -1.79 15.61 7.34
C LYS A 335 -1.21 14.31 6.80
N HIS A 336 -0.05 14.35 6.14
CA HIS A 336 0.62 13.15 5.63
C HIS A 336 0.82 12.10 6.74
N LEU A 337 1.37 12.51 7.90
CA LEU A 337 1.61 11.62 9.03
C LEU A 337 0.31 11.02 9.59
N LEU A 338 -0.75 11.82 9.72
CA LEU A 338 -2.07 11.37 10.19
C LEU A 338 -2.73 10.40 9.19
N HIS A 339 -2.63 10.67 7.89
CA HIS A 339 -3.29 9.90 6.84
C HIS A 339 -2.57 8.60 6.49
N LEU A 340 -1.24 8.53 6.68
CA LEU A 340 -0.49 7.27 6.57
C LEU A 340 -1.12 6.18 7.45
N LEU A 341 -1.50 6.53 8.68
CA LEU A 341 -2.12 5.60 9.62
C LEU A 341 -3.58 5.23 9.30
N ARG A 342 -4.13 5.66 8.16
CA ARG A 342 -5.43 5.16 7.65
C ARG A 342 -5.26 3.93 6.75
N GLN A 343 -4.06 3.69 6.23
CA GLN A 343 -3.82 2.60 5.28
C GLN A 343 -3.67 1.27 6.01
N ALA A 344 -4.25 0.20 5.44
CA ALA A 344 -4.24 -1.13 6.04
C ALA A 344 -2.81 -1.67 6.27
N MET A 345 -1.85 -1.24 5.45
CA MET A 345 -0.44 -1.63 5.56
C MET A 345 0.28 -1.05 6.79
N PHE A 346 -0.23 0.04 7.37
CA PHE A 346 0.39 0.70 8.53
C PHE A 346 -0.42 0.53 9.82
N ASN A 347 -1.73 0.24 9.74
CA ASN A 347 -2.66 0.24 10.88
C ASN A 347 -3.14 -1.14 11.37
N GLU A 348 -2.59 -2.26 10.88
CA GLU A 348 -2.83 -3.63 11.41
C GLU A 348 -4.31 -3.97 11.71
N CYS A 349 -5.26 -3.47 10.90
CA CYS A 349 -6.71 -3.50 11.18
C CYS A 349 -7.36 -4.91 11.26
N ARG A 350 -6.59 -6.01 11.13
CA ARG A 350 -7.13 -7.36 10.94
C ARG A 350 -7.49 -8.10 12.22
N GLN A 351 -6.95 -7.69 13.38
CA GLN A 351 -7.22 -8.39 14.65
C GLN A 351 -7.69 -7.47 15.76
N HIS A 352 -7.11 -6.28 15.94
CA HIS A 352 -7.38 -5.40 17.09
C HIS A 352 -7.55 -3.97 16.60
N GLY A 353 -8.75 -3.63 16.10
CA GLY A 353 -9.07 -2.35 15.47
C GLY A 353 -8.29 -1.14 16.03
N ASN A 354 -7.61 -0.41 15.14
CA ASN A 354 -6.94 0.86 15.40
C ASN A 354 -5.85 0.89 16.49
N SER A 355 -5.44 -0.24 17.09
CA SER A 355 -4.55 -0.24 18.27
C SER A 355 -3.21 0.46 18.01
N LYS A 356 -2.62 0.22 16.84
CA LYS A 356 -1.36 0.85 16.42
C LYS A 356 -1.51 2.34 16.14
N ARG A 357 -2.56 2.77 15.43
CA ARG A 357 -2.86 4.18 15.20
C ARG A 357 -3.06 4.92 16.53
N SER A 358 -3.90 4.41 17.41
CA SER A 358 -4.16 5.06 18.71
C SER A 358 -2.89 5.17 19.55
N ARG A 359 -2.03 4.14 19.55
CA ARG A 359 -0.75 4.16 20.27
C ARG A 359 0.24 5.18 19.68
N LEU A 360 0.36 5.27 18.35
CA LEU A 360 1.29 6.21 17.69
C LEU A 360 0.83 7.66 17.76
N LEU A 361 -0.48 7.92 17.65
CA LEU A 361 -1.02 9.28 17.78
C LEU A 361 -1.08 9.76 19.23
N GLY A 362 -1.22 8.84 20.18
CA GLY A 362 -1.19 9.12 21.62
C GLY A 362 0.20 9.09 22.25
N LEU A 363 1.28 9.15 21.45
CA LEU A 363 2.62 9.33 22.02
C LEU A 363 2.71 10.73 22.64
N GLU A 364 3.43 10.82 23.77
CA GLU A 364 3.66 12.07 24.50
C GLU A 364 5.14 12.43 24.52
N ASP A 365 5.47 13.73 24.56
CA ASP A 365 6.83 14.21 24.79
C ASP A 365 7.29 13.98 26.24
N ARG A 366 8.49 14.41 26.60
CA ARG A 366 9.01 14.28 27.98
C ARG A 366 8.19 15.04 29.02
N GLU A 367 7.43 16.05 28.61
CA GLU A 367 6.54 16.82 29.47
C GLU A 367 5.13 16.22 29.54
N GLY A 368 4.87 15.08 28.90
CA GLY A 368 3.56 14.42 28.89
C GLY A 368 2.55 15.06 27.94
N ARG A 369 3.01 15.80 26.92
CA ARG A 369 2.14 16.52 25.97
C ARG A 369 2.01 15.76 24.67
N MET A 370 0.79 15.69 24.13
CA MET A 370 0.52 15.14 22.81
C MET A 370 0.72 16.19 21.71
N ALA A 371 0.70 15.75 20.45
CA ALA A 371 0.80 16.64 19.30
C ALA A 371 -0.32 17.71 19.28
N SER A 372 -1.55 17.35 19.65
CA SER A 372 -2.68 18.31 19.77
C SER A 372 -2.41 19.41 20.80
N ASP A 373 -1.81 19.05 21.94
CA ASP A 373 -1.50 19.99 23.02
C ASP A 373 -0.42 20.98 22.58
N LEU A 374 0.61 20.48 21.90
CA LEU A 374 1.69 21.31 21.35
C LEU A 374 1.19 22.29 20.27
N ALA A 375 0.28 21.85 19.39
CA ALA A 375 -0.38 22.74 18.43
C ALA A 375 -1.16 23.86 19.15
N ARG A 376 -1.92 23.52 20.19
CA ARG A 376 -2.71 24.48 20.96
C ARG A 376 -1.81 25.49 21.69
N LEU A 377 -0.75 25.01 22.34
CA LEU A 377 0.23 25.85 23.05
C LEU A 377 0.98 26.80 22.10
N SER A 378 1.19 26.39 20.85
CA SER A 378 1.89 27.18 19.85
C SER A 378 0.97 28.13 19.06
N GLY A 379 -0.33 28.18 19.39
CA GLY A 379 -1.31 29.05 18.74
C GLY A 379 -1.97 28.50 17.48
N HIS A 380 -1.79 27.21 17.18
CA HIS A 380 -2.34 26.53 16.00
C HIS A 380 -3.61 25.74 16.33
N SER A 381 -4.63 26.41 16.86
CA SER A 381 -5.88 25.77 17.35
C SER A 381 -6.62 24.97 16.27
N GLU A 382 -6.65 25.43 15.02
CA GLU A 382 -7.28 24.68 13.91
C GLU A 382 -6.59 23.34 13.66
N LEU A 383 -5.26 23.31 13.71
CA LEU A 383 -4.48 22.09 13.55
C LEU A 383 -4.66 21.16 14.75
N ALA A 384 -4.72 21.72 15.96
CA ALA A 384 -5.02 20.95 17.17
C ALA A 384 -6.38 20.24 17.05
N SER A 385 -7.44 20.96 16.66
CA SER A 385 -8.76 20.37 16.43
C SER A 385 -8.76 19.32 15.32
N TYR A 386 -7.96 19.52 14.27
CA TYR A 386 -7.79 18.52 13.20
C TYR A 386 -7.14 17.23 13.73
N ILE A 387 -6.07 17.34 14.51
CA ILE A 387 -5.38 16.20 15.13
C ILE A 387 -6.32 15.47 16.08
N GLU A 388 -7.01 16.19 16.97
CA GLU A 388 -7.98 15.61 17.92
C GLU A 388 -9.10 14.85 17.21
N ARG A 389 -9.61 15.40 16.09
CA ARG A 389 -10.56 14.69 15.25
C ARG A 389 -9.95 13.42 14.69
N GLU A 390 -8.77 13.47 14.07
CA GLU A 390 -8.11 12.28 13.51
C GLU A 390 -7.82 11.20 14.55
N MET A 391 -7.57 11.58 15.81
CA MET A 391 -7.41 10.65 16.94
C MET A 391 -8.73 10.00 17.35
N ARG A 392 -9.84 10.74 17.25
CA ARG A 392 -11.20 10.21 17.52
C ARG A 392 -11.66 9.21 16.44
N LEU A 393 -11.20 9.36 15.20
CA LEU A 393 -11.62 8.51 14.10
C LEU A 393 -11.15 7.05 14.28
N VAL A 394 -12.09 6.13 14.11
CA VAL A 394 -11.81 4.69 14.02
C VAL A 394 -11.86 4.27 12.56
N VAL A 395 -10.74 3.72 12.06
CA VAL A 395 -10.61 3.18 10.71
C VAL A 395 -10.72 1.65 10.80
N ASP A 396 -11.70 1.06 10.12
CA ASP A 396 -11.87 -0.39 10.10
C ASP A 396 -11.00 -1.08 9.03
N ALA A 397 -11.15 -2.42 8.91
CA ALA A 397 -10.39 -3.21 7.94
C ALA A 397 -10.78 -2.94 6.48
N ASP A 398 -12.00 -2.44 6.25
CA ASP A 398 -12.54 -2.09 4.95
C ASP A 398 -12.27 -0.61 4.60
N GLY A 399 -11.61 0.13 5.49
CA GLY A 399 -11.27 1.55 5.32
C GLY A 399 -12.41 2.51 5.58
N GLU A 400 -13.51 2.05 6.16
CA GLU A 400 -14.58 2.92 6.63
C GLU A 400 -14.12 3.64 7.89
N ILE A 401 -14.54 4.90 8.00
CA ILE A 401 -14.29 5.72 9.19
C ILE A 401 -15.56 5.91 10.00
N SER A 402 -15.44 5.76 11.32
CA SER A 402 -16.48 6.10 12.29
C SER A 402 -15.95 7.12 13.31
N GLY A 403 -16.87 7.77 14.05
CA GLY A 403 -16.52 8.85 14.99
C GLY A 403 -16.63 10.26 14.40
N LEU A 404 -17.21 10.40 13.21
CA LEU A 404 -17.60 11.69 12.62
C LEU A 404 -18.86 12.24 13.29
N THR A 405 -18.92 13.55 13.43
CA THR A 405 -20.15 14.27 13.78
C THR A 405 -21.12 14.29 12.59
N ALA A 406 -22.41 14.54 12.85
CA ALA A 406 -23.41 14.65 11.78
C ALA A 406 -23.07 15.73 10.73
N GLN A 407 -22.43 16.82 11.17
CA GLN A 407 -21.97 17.89 10.28
C GLN A 407 -20.81 17.43 9.39
N GLU A 408 -19.77 16.81 9.97
CA GLU A 408 -18.62 16.28 9.21
C GLU A 408 -19.07 15.21 8.20
N GLU A 409 -20.03 14.37 8.59
CA GLU A 409 -20.62 13.36 7.72
C GLU A 409 -21.38 14.00 6.54
N ALA A 410 -22.17 15.03 6.80
CA ALA A 410 -22.89 15.76 5.74
C ALA A 410 -21.93 16.44 4.75
N GLU A 411 -20.88 17.09 5.24
CA GLU A 411 -19.84 17.70 4.40
C GLU A 411 -19.09 16.66 3.55
N ARG A 412 -18.76 15.52 4.15
CA ARG A 412 -18.12 14.39 3.46
C ARG A 412 -18.98 13.87 2.31
N LEU A 413 -20.28 13.69 2.55
CA LEU A 413 -21.24 13.20 1.55
C LEU A 413 -21.48 14.22 0.43
N GLU A 414 -21.54 15.52 0.75
CA GLU A 414 -21.70 16.56 -0.26
C GLU A 414 -20.49 16.65 -1.20
N LEU A 415 -19.27 16.60 -0.65
CA LEU A 415 -18.06 16.53 -1.48
C LEU A 415 -18.05 15.29 -2.38
N GLN A 416 -18.48 14.13 -1.87
CA GLN A 416 -18.58 12.93 -2.69
C GLN A 416 -19.57 13.10 -3.85
N ARG A 417 -20.74 13.71 -3.59
CA ARG A 417 -21.76 13.98 -4.60
C ARG A 417 -21.23 14.91 -5.69
N LEU A 418 -20.57 16.00 -5.29
CA LEU A 418 -19.97 16.97 -6.20
C LEU A 418 -18.87 16.35 -7.08
N ALA A 419 -18.01 15.52 -6.48
CA ALA A 419 -16.96 14.81 -7.22
C ALA A 419 -17.53 13.80 -8.24
N LYS A 420 -18.56 13.03 -7.86
CA LYS A 420 -19.26 12.11 -8.77
C LYS A 420 -19.96 12.85 -9.91
N ALA A 421 -20.48 14.05 -9.65
CA ALA A 421 -21.12 14.91 -10.64
C ALA A 421 -20.12 15.69 -11.52
N ASN A 422 -18.81 15.61 -11.24
CA ASN A 422 -17.76 16.39 -11.90
C ASN A 422 -17.95 17.92 -11.77
N ASP A 423 -18.57 18.39 -10.69
CA ASP A 423 -18.79 19.82 -10.44
C ASP A 423 -17.54 20.44 -9.79
N SER A 424 -16.58 20.85 -10.63
CA SER A 424 -15.32 21.45 -10.19
C SER A 424 -15.54 22.77 -9.45
N ALA A 425 -16.53 23.57 -9.85
CA ALA A 425 -16.84 24.85 -9.20
C ALA A 425 -17.50 24.65 -7.83
N GLY A 426 -18.40 23.65 -7.71
CA GLY A 426 -18.95 23.21 -6.44
C GLY A 426 -17.87 22.70 -5.49
N LEU A 427 -16.98 21.82 -5.98
CA LEU A 427 -15.84 21.30 -5.20
C LEU A 427 -14.95 22.43 -4.67
N ARG A 428 -14.58 23.41 -5.50
CA ARG A 428 -13.79 24.58 -5.05
C ARG A 428 -14.45 25.35 -3.92
N ARG A 429 -15.77 25.50 -3.95
CA ARG A 429 -16.50 26.26 -2.91
C ARG A 429 -16.70 25.46 -1.62
N ALA A 430 -16.87 24.14 -1.73
CA ALA A 430 -17.19 23.28 -0.60
C ALA A 430 -15.96 22.69 0.11
N ALA A 431 -14.82 22.59 -0.58
CA ALA A 431 -13.59 22.02 -0.03
C ALA A 431 -12.97 22.95 1.02
N THR A 432 -12.71 22.40 2.20
CA THR A 432 -12.01 23.06 3.31
C THR A 432 -10.82 22.19 3.74
N ARG A 433 -9.89 22.76 4.53
CA ARG A 433 -8.80 21.98 5.13
C ARG A 433 -9.29 20.82 5.99
N GLY A 434 -10.48 20.95 6.59
CA GLY A 434 -11.07 19.90 7.42
C GLY A 434 -11.64 18.74 6.61
N ASN A 435 -12.46 19.00 5.59
CA ASN A 435 -13.31 17.97 5.00
C ASN A 435 -12.72 17.27 3.76
N CYS A 436 -11.77 17.90 3.06
CA CYS A 436 -11.34 17.44 1.74
C CYS A 436 -10.62 16.06 1.73
N ASP A 437 -10.01 15.70 2.85
CA ASP A 437 -9.27 14.44 3.00
C ASP A 437 -10.08 13.32 3.66
N LEU A 438 -11.37 13.54 3.98
CA LEU A 438 -12.18 12.52 4.64
C LEU A 438 -12.48 11.35 3.67
N PRO A 439 -12.07 10.12 4.00
CA PRO A 439 -12.39 8.95 3.19
C PRO A 439 -13.85 8.51 3.38
N TYR A 440 -14.40 7.91 2.33
CA TYR A 440 -15.61 7.08 2.37
C TYR A 440 -15.18 5.60 2.41
N SER A 441 -16.00 4.70 1.85
CA SER A 441 -15.64 3.29 1.65
C SER A 441 -14.28 3.06 0.99
N LEU A 442 -13.59 2.01 1.44
CA LEU A 442 -12.29 1.58 0.92
C LEU A 442 -11.17 2.61 1.15
N GLY A 443 -11.37 3.59 2.03
CA GLY A 443 -10.39 4.65 2.26
C GLY A 443 -10.28 5.65 1.10
N VAL A 444 -11.22 5.63 0.15
CA VAL A 444 -11.16 6.53 -1.01
C VAL A 444 -11.76 7.88 -0.64
N THR A 445 -11.18 8.99 -1.08
CA THR A 445 -11.65 10.34 -0.76
C THR A 445 -12.41 10.95 -1.95
N ALA A 446 -13.20 12.01 -1.70
CA ALA A 446 -13.90 12.72 -2.78
C ALA A 446 -12.94 13.25 -3.85
N LEU A 447 -11.74 13.69 -3.46
CA LEU A 447 -10.76 14.19 -4.41
C LEU A 447 -10.14 13.07 -5.27
N MET A 448 -10.14 11.80 -4.82
CA MET A 448 -9.63 10.67 -5.61
C MET A 448 -10.59 10.38 -6.75
N LEU A 449 -11.90 10.51 -6.50
CA LEU A 449 -12.92 10.45 -7.53
C LEU A 449 -12.78 11.57 -8.56
N ALA A 450 -12.50 12.80 -8.10
CA ALA A 450 -12.24 13.93 -8.98
C ALA A 450 -10.97 13.72 -9.84
N ALA A 451 -9.88 13.21 -9.25
CA ALA A 451 -8.65 12.85 -9.96
C ALA A 451 -8.88 11.73 -11.00
N GLY A 452 -9.76 10.78 -10.68
CA GLY A 452 -10.18 9.69 -11.55
C GLY A 452 -11.04 10.12 -12.73
N ASN A 453 -11.50 11.37 -12.78
CA ASN A 453 -12.30 11.89 -13.87
C ASN A 453 -11.44 12.60 -14.92
N ARG A 454 -11.45 12.09 -16.15
CA ARG A 454 -10.70 12.66 -17.29
C ARG A 454 -11.11 14.10 -17.61
N SER A 455 -12.37 14.46 -17.39
CA SER A 455 -12.92 15.78 -17.71
C SER A 455 -12.61 16.84 -16.65
N CYS A 456 -12.03 16.45 -15.52
CA CYS A 456 -11.66 17.35 -14.43
C CYS A 456 -10.26 17.95 -14.66
N GLY A 457 -10.13 18.74 -15.73
CA GLY A 457 -8.89 19.45 -16.09
C GLY A 457 -8.81 20.88 -15.52
N ASP A 458 -9.63 21.23 -14.53
CA ASP A 458 -9.66 22.56 -13.93
C ASP A 458 -8.40 22.77 -13.07
N GLU A 459 -7.38 23.42 -13.65
CA GLU A 459 -6.11 23.69 -12.97
C GLU A 459 -6.31 24.49 -11.68
N ALA A 460 -7.22 25.47 -11.69
CA ALA A 460 -7.51 26.29 -10.52
C ALA A 460 -8.18 25.50 -9.38
N LEU A 461 -8.96 24.45 -9.70
CA LEU A 461 -9.41 23.51 -8.68
C LEU A 461 -8.20 22.82 -8.04
N TRP A 462 -7.29 22.26 -8.85
CA TRP A 462 -6.15 21.51 -8.32
C TRP A 462 -5.18 22.39 -7.53
N GLU A 463 -4.91 23.63 -7.97
CA GLU A 463 -4.12 24.62 -7.23
C GLU A 463 -4.69 24.90 -5.85
N GLN A 464 -6.01 25.05 -5.73
CA GLN A 464 -6.65 25.24 -4.43
C GLN A 464 -6.61 23.97 -3.59
N LEU A 465 -6.92 22.81 -4.19
CA LEU A 465 -7.00 21.54 -3.47
C LEU A 465 -5.65 21.11 -2.90
N VAL A 466 -4.54 21.32 -3.60
CA VAL A 466 -3.20 20.97 -3.07
C VAL A 466 -2.77 21.86 -1.89
N GLN A 467 -3.35 23.05 -1.75
CA GLN A 467 -3.13 23.92 -0.60
C GLN A 467 -4.03 23.57 0.60
N LEU A 468 -5.18 22.97 0.33
CA LEU A 468 -6.16 22.61 1.35
C LEU A 468 -5.98 21.19 1.86
N GLY A 469 -5.73 20.23 0.97
CA GLY A 469 -5.68 18.80 1.24
C GLY A 469 -4.28 18.22 1.32
N ASP A 470 -4.21 16.94 1.60
CA ASP A 470 -2.96 16.18 1.55
C ASP A 470 -2.80 15.53 0.16
N PRO A 471 -1.82 15.94 -0.67
CA PRO A 471 -1.64 15.38 -2.01
C PRO A 471 -1.19 13.91 -2.00
N THR A 472 -0.90 13.34 -0.83
CA THR A 472 -0.35 12.00 -0.67
C THR A 472 -1.34 10.98 -0.13
N CYS A 473 -2.61 11.34 0.11
CA CYS A 473 -3.58 10.35 0.59
C CYS A 473 -3.66 9.16 -0.36
N ALA A 474 -3.85 8.00 0.25
CA ALA A 474 -4.04 6.74 -0.43
C ALA A 474 -5.17 5.95 0.23
N ASN A 475 -5.81 5.10 -0.58
CA ASN A 475 -6.87 4.23 -0.11
C ASN A 475 -6.30 3.02 0.68
N ILE A 476 -7.15 2.07 1.09
CA ILE A 476 -6.70 0.92 1.89
C ILE A 476 -5.63 0.06 1.22
N TRP A 477 -5.56 0.09 -0.11
CA TRP A 477 -4.57 -0.65 -0.89
C TRP A 477 -3.28 0.14 -1.15
N GLY A 478 -3.15 1.33 -0.56
CA GLY A 478 -2.02 2.22 -0.82
C GLY A 478 -2.06 2.85 -2.22
N ILE A 479 -3.23 2.89 -2.87
CA ILE A 479 -3.39 3.58 -4.16
C ILE A 479 -3.65 5.07 -3.88
N SER A 480 -2.65 5.89 -4.18
CA SER A 480 -2.60 7.34 -3.99
C SER A 480 -3.41 8.14 -5.01
N TYR A 481 -3.71 9.41 -4.69
CA TYR A 481 -4.30 10.38 -5.63
C TYR A 481 -3.61 10.39 -7.00
N LEU A 482 -2.28 10.39 -6.99
CA LEU A 482 -1.48 10.47 -8.20
C LEU A 482 -1.68 9.23 -9.10
N GLN A 483 -1.84 8.04 -8.51
CA GLN A 483 -2.10 6.81 -9.27
C GLN A 483 -3.51 6.79 -9.88
N TRP A 484 -4.50 7.40 -9.22
CA TRP A 484 -5.84 7.61 -9.81
C TRP A 484 -5.78 8.58 -11.00
N ALA A 485 -5.11 9.72 -10.83
CA ALA A 485 -4.88 10.69 -11.91
C ALA A 485 -4.14 10.05 -13.10
N ALA A 486 -3.09 9.28 -12.82
CA ALA A 486 -2.31 8.56 -13.83
C ALA A 486 -3.18 7.56 -14.61
N ARG A 487 -3.98 6.75 -13.91
CA ARG A 487 -4.89 5.79 -14.54
C ARG A 487 -5.99 6.45 -15.37
N ALA A 488 -6.47 7.62 -14.97
CA ALA A 488 -7.46 8.39 -15.73
C ALA A 488 -6.85 9.15 -16.92
N GLY A 489 -5.52 9.33 -16.92
CA GLY A 489 -4.83 10.21 -17.86
C GLY A 489 -5.08 11.70 -17.59
N ASN A 490 -5.32 12.07 -16.33
CA ASN A 490 -5.50 13.46 -15.92
C ASN A 490 -4.14 14.10 -15.63
N SER A 491 -3.50 14.67 -16.66
CA SER A 491 -2.18 15.30 -16.56
C SER A 491 -2.18 16.57 -15.69
N ALA A 492 -3.27 17.32 -15.65
CA ALA A 492 -3.40 18.52 -14.82
C ALA A 492 -3.37 18.16 -13.32
N ALA A 493 -4.19 17.19 -12.92
CA ALA A 493 -4.18 16.65 -11.57
C ALA A 493 -2.81 16.06 -11.21
N ALA A 494 -2.21 15.27 -12.11
CA ALA A 494 -0.89 14.68 -11.88
C ALA A 494 0.20 15.76 -11.67
N SER A 495 0.23 16.80 -12.50
CA SER A 495 1.18 17.92 -12.41
C SER A 495 1.05 18.68 -11.09
N ALA A 496 -0.18 19.01 -10.68
CA ALA A 496 -0.44 19.70 -9.43
C ALA A 496 -0.02 18.87 -8.20
N LEU A 497 -0.35 17.59 -8.18
CA LEU A 497 -0.01 16.67 -7.08
C LEU A 497 1.52 16.49 -6.95
N LEU A 498 2.22 16.31 -8.07
CA LEU A 498 3.69 16.19 -8.10
C LEU A 498 4.35 17.49 -7.63
N SER A 499 3.85 18.65 -8.07
CA SER A 499 4.34 19.95 -7.63
C SER A 499 4.17 20.13 -6.12
N ALA A 500 3.04 19.65 -5.58
CA ALA A 500 2.72 19.69 -4.16
C ALA A 500 3.48 18.67 -3.28
N GLY A 501 4.32 17.81 -3.88
CA GLY A 501 5.19 16.89 -3.14
C GLY A 501 4.73 15.44 -3.10
N ALA A 502 3.73 15.05 -3.90
CA ALA A 502 3.45 13.63 -4.13
C ALA A 502 4.63 12.97 -4.86
N SER A 503 5.03 11.78 -4.41
CA SER A 503 6.15 11.06 -5.04
C SER A 503 5.75 10.47 -6.39
N ALA A 504 6.56 10.72 -7.41
CA ALA A 504 6.39 10.10 -8.74
C ALA A 504 6.57 8.58 -8.71
N ASN A 505 7.20 8.07 -7.64
CA ASN A 505 7.56 6.67 -7.44
C ASN A 505 6.77 6.00 -6.29
N ALA A 506 5.65 6.59 -5.86
CA ALA A 506 4.82 6.02 -4.81
C ALA A 506 4.38 4.57 -5.14
N ARG A 507 4.50 3.65 -4.17
CA ARG A 507 4.17 2.22 -4.36
C ARG A 507 3.06 1.80 -3.40
N GLY A 508 2.01 1.19 -3.95
CA GLY A 508 0.92 0.59 -3.17
C GLY A 508 1.18 -0.86 -2.78
N LEU A 509 0.15 -1.59 -2.33
CA LEU A 509 0.24 -2.99 -1.89
C LEU A 509 0.71 -3.97 -2.98
N CYS A 510 0.48 -3.67 -4.26
CA CYS A 510 0.97 -4.47 -5.39
C CYS A 510 2.25 -3.90 -6.01
N GLU A 511 2.88 -2.95 -5.34
CA GLU A 511 4.12 -2.31 -5.80
C GLU A 511 3.98 -1.55 -7.15
N PHE A 512 2.74 -1.31 -7.57
CA PHE A 512 2.44 -0.50 -8.74
C PHE A 512 2.88 0.95 -8.53
N THR A 513 3.55 1.52 -9.53
CA THR A 513 3.94 2.95 -9.56
C THR A 513 2.91 3.77 -10.34
N PRO A 514 2.84 5.11 -10.15
CA PRO A 514 2.04 5.98 -11.00
C PRO A 514 2.27 5.76 -12.50
N LEU A 515 3.51 5.55 -12.91
CA LEU A 515 3.86 5.31 -14.33
C LEU A 515 3.30 3.97 -14.84
N MET A 516 3.23 2.94 -14.02
CA MET A 516 2.53 1.69 -14.37
C MET A 516 1.02 1.88 -14.49
N HIS A 517 0.42 2.71 -13.63
CA HIS A 517 -1.01 3.04 -13.74
C HIS A 517 -1.32 3.82 -15.02
N ALA A 518 -0.41 4.69 -15.48
CA ALA A 518 -0.54 5.40 -16.75
C ALA A 518 -0.61 4.45 -17.97
N ALA A 519 -0.09 3.21 -17.89
CA ALA A 519 -0.23 2.22 -18.95
C ALA A 519 -1.69 1.79 -19.20
N PHE A 520 -2.57 1.98 -18.21
CA PHE A 520 -4.01 1.69 -18.29
C PHE A 520 -4.85 2.93 -18.61
N ALA A 521 -4.21 4.08 -18.80
CA ALA A 521 -4.89 5.29 -19.21
C ALA A 521 -5.45 5.17 -20.64
N PRO A 522 -6.48 5.97 -20.98
CA PRO A 522 -6.96 6.07 -22.35
C PRO A 522 -5.80 6.41 -23.32
N PRO A 523 -5.74 5.82 -24.53
CA PRO A 523 -4.61 5.99 -25.45
C PRO A 523 -4.19 7.44 -25.67
N ALA A 524 -5.17 8.33 -25.94
CA ALA A 524 -4.95 9.74 -26.23
C ALA A 524 -4.37 10.57 -25.05
N THR A 525 -4.43 10.06 -23.82
CA THR A 525 -3.94 10.78 -22.62
C THR A 525 -2.78 10.06 -21.92
N ALA A 526 -2.52 8.79 -22.25
CA ALA A 526 -1.45 8.00 -21.65
C ALA A 526 -0.06 8.60 -21.88
N ALA A 527 0.23 9.09 -23.09
CA ALA A 527 1.51 9.72 -23.39
C ALA A 527 1.69 11.07 -22.65
N ALA A 528 0.63 11.87 -22.55
CA ALA A 528 0.67 13.17 -21.87
C ALA A 528 0.94 13.01 -20.37
N VAL A 529 0.20 12.13 -19.69
CA VAL A 529 0.43 11.86 -18.25
C VAL A 529 1.76 11.15 -18.02
N GLY A 530 2.16 10.23 -18.92
CA GLY A 530 3.46 9.57 -18.87
C GLY A 530 4.61 10.56 -18.92
N ARG A 531 4.53 11.58 -19.78
CA ARG A 531 5.54 12.65 -19.88
C ARG A 531 5.65 13.45 -18.60
N VAL A 532 4.51 13.88 -18.03
CA VAL A 532 4.50 14.61 -16.75
C VAL A 532 5.17 13.79 -15.64
N LEU A 533 4.91 12.48 -15.56
CA LEU A 533 5.52 11.60 -14.58
C LEU A 533 7.03 11.44 -14.80
N LEU A 534 7.47 11.20 -16.04
CA LEU A 534 8.88 11.06 -16.41
C LEU A 534 9.67 12.36 -16.16
N ASP A 535 9.13 13.50 -16.56
CA ASP A 535 9.73 14.83 -16.33
C ASP A 535 9.86 15.14 -14.83
N SER A 536 8.98 14.54 -14.02
CA SER A 536 8.98 14.62 -12.56
C SER A 536 9.85 13.56 -11.88
N GLY A 537 10.57 12.74 -12.64
CA GLY A 537 11.52 11.77 -12.09
C GLY A 537 10.92 10.39 -11.77
N ALA A 538 9.81 10.01 -12.41
CA ALA A 538 9.32 8.63 -12.35
C ALA A 538 10.36 7.64 -12.90
N ASP A 539 10.68 6.63 -12.11
CA ASP A 539 11.60 5.57 -12.47
C ASP A 539 10.83 4.49 -13.27
N TRP A 540 11.18 4.39 -14.55
CA TRP A 540 10.61 3.44 -15.49
C TRP A 540 11.17 2.02 -15.32
N SER A 541 12.26 1.86 -14.57
CA SER A 541 12.91 0.57 -14.29
C SER A 541 12.25 -0.21 -13.16
N LEU A 542 11.43 0.45 -12.33
CA LEU A 542 10.73 -0.19 -11.23
C LEU A 542 9.80 -1.31 -11.75
N GLU A 543 9.75 -2.40 -10.97
CA GLU A 543 8.90 -3.57 -11.22
C GLU A 543 7.77 -3.65 -10.21
N ASP A 544 6.61 -4.18 -10.62
CA ASP A 544 5.52 -4.56 -9.71
C ASP A 544 5.79 -5.93 -9.05
N LYS A 545 4.86 -6.41 -8.22
CA LYS A 545 4.94 -7.75 -7.61
C LYS A 545 4.98 -8.92 -8.60
N PHE A 546 4.67 -8.68 -9.86
CA PHE A 546 4.67 -9.67 -10.94
C PHE A 546 5.89 -9.50 -11.87
N SER A 547 6.90 -8.74 -11.43
CA SER A 547 8.10 -8.42 -12.23
C SER A 547 7.77 -7.76 -13.58
N LYS A 548 6.73 -6.93 -13.61
CA LYS A 548 6.36 -6.15 -14.78
C LYS A 548 6.76 -4.68 -14.60
N THR A 549 7.48 -4.15 -15.58
CA THR A 549 7.77 -2.71 -15.70
C THR A 549 6.62 -1.97 -16.38
N ALA A 550 6.63 -0.65 -16.31
CA ALA A 550 5.67 0.19 -17.02
C ALA A 550 5.67 -0.06 -18.54
N LEU A 551 6.84 -0.28 -19.14
CA LEU A 551 6.98 -0.58 -20.58
C LEU A 551 6.29 -1.90 -20.96
N ARG A 552 6.45 -2.94 -20.14
CA ARG A 552 5.83 -4.25 -20.38
C ARG A 552 4.30 -4.13 -20.33
N LEU A 553 3.77 -3.45 -19.30
CA LEU A 553 2.34 -3.21 -19.15
C LEU A 553 1.78 -2.37 -20.31
N ALA A 554 2.47 -1.30 -20.71
CA ALA A 554 2.06 -0.45 -21.82
C ALA A 554 2.04 -1.22 -23.15
N THR A 555 3.01 -2.11 -23.37
CA THR A 555 3.05 -2.98 -24.57
C THR A 555 1.90 -3.98 -24.58
N GLU A 556 1.63 -4.65 -23.44
CA GLU A 556 0.50 -5.58 -23.29
C GLU A 556 -0.85 -4.89 -23.53
N LYS A 557 -0.97 -3.61 -23.14
CA LYS A 557 -2.18 -2.79 -23.31
C LYS A 557 -2.25 -2.02 -24.63
N ARG A 558 -1.24 -2.10 -25.50
CA ARG A 558 -1.13 -1.32 -26.76
C ARG A 558 -1.33 0.18 -26.52
N SER A 559 -0.74 0.68 -25.43
CA SER A 559 -0.80 2.09 -25.04
C SER A 559 0.27 2.91 -25.77
N GLU A 560 -0.03 4.15 -26.13
CA GLU A 560 0.94 5.12 -26.69
C GLU A 560 2.10 5.42 -25.71
N LEU A 561 1.91 5.12 -24.41
CA LEU A 561 2.97 5.16 -23.42
C LEU A 561 4.14 4.22 -23.78
N ALA A 562 3.88 3.11 -24.49
CA ALA A 562 4.94 2.19 -24.89
C ALA A 562 5.94 2.83 -25.86
N GLU A 563 5.46 3.66 -26.78
CA GLU A 563 6.33 4.39 -27.71
C GLU A 563 7.14 5.47 -26.97
N LEU A 564 6.50 6.21 -26.06
CA LEU A 564 7.21 7.19 -25.22
C LEU A 564 8.33 6.56 -24.39
N LEU A 565 8.12 5.33 -23.88
CA LEU A 565 9.11 4.63 -23.06
C LEU A 565 10.21 3.94 -23.87
N ARG A 566 10.01 3.71 -25.18
CA ARG A 566 11.05 3.12 -26.05
C ARG A 566 12.02 4.17 -26.60
N GLY A 567 11.62 5.44 -26.65
CA GLY A 567 12.43 6.55 -27.14
C GLY A 567 12.00 6.99 -28.53
#